data_AF-A0A1I0XC37-F1
#
_entry.id   AF-A0A1I0XC37-F1
#
_cell.length_a   1.000
_cell.length_b   1.000
_cell.length_c   1.000
_cell.angle_alpha   90.00
_cell.angle_beta   90.00
_cell.angle_gamma   90.00
#
_symmetry.space_group_name_H-M   'P 1'
#
loop_
_entity.id
_entity.type
_entity.pdbx_description
1 polymer ?
#
loop_
_entity_poly.entity_id
_entity_poly.type
_entity_poly.pdbx_seq_one_letter_code
_entity_poly.pdbx_strand_id
1 'polypeptide(L)' 'MLAIILMMTLGVLVAGAVAVYVAYPHRGQRIPVVPQLGDAMRKGVDSLPTLEDSESRV' A
#
# COMPACT_ATOMS: atom_id res chain seq x y z
N MET A 1 -24.83 8.00 -17.71
CA MET A 1 -24.79 8.57 -16.34
C MET A 1 -24.08 7.64 -15.35
N LEU A 2 -24.61 6.42 -15.09
CA LEU A 2 -24.05 5.48 -14.10
C LEU A 2 -22.56 5.15 -14.31
N ALA A 3 -22.15 4.83 -15.54
CA ALA A 3 -20.76 4.50 -15.86
C ALA A 3 -19.79 5.67 -15.54
N ILE A 4 -20.22 6.91 -15.75
CA ILE A 4 -19.42 8.11 -15.45
C ILE A 4 -19.23 8.23 -13.94
N ILE A 5 -20.31 8.06 -13.16
CA ILE A 5 -20.25 8.09 -11.71
C ILE A 5 -19.31 6.99 -11.19
N LEU A 6 -19.42 5.77 -11.71
CA LEU A 6 -18.52 4.66 -11.34
C LEU A 6 -17.05 5.00 -11.60
N MET A 7 -16.73 5.52 -12.78
CA MET A 7 -15.36 5.88 -13.14
C MET A 7 -14.82 7.03 -12.31
N MET A 8 -15.63 8.05 -12.03
CA MET A 8 -15.24 9.16 -11.15
C MET A 8 -15.00 8.68 -9.73
N THR A 9 -15.89 7.86 -9.18
CA THR A 9 -15.72 7.26 -7.85
C THR A 9 -14.46 6.40 -7.79
N LEU A 10 -14.22 5.58 -8.81
CA LEU A 10 -12.98 4.78 -8.90
C LEU A 10 -11.74 5.67 -8.90
N GLY A 11 -11.75 6.77 -9.65
CA GLY A 11 -10.64 7.73 -9.67
C GLY A 11 -10.38 8.34 -8.30
N VAL A 12 -11.43 8.76 -7.58
CA VAL A 12 -11.33 9.29 -6.22
C VAL A 12 -10.80 8.22 -5.26
N LEU A 13 -11.25 6.98 -5.37
CA LEU A 13 -10.77 5.87 -4.54
C LEU A 13 -9.28 5.61 -4.77
N VAL A 14 -8.81 5.59 -6.02
CA VAL A 14 -7.39 5.41 -6.34
C VAL A 14 -6.55 6.57 -5.79
N ALA A 15 -7.00 7.81 -5.98
CA ALA A 15 -6.31 8.98 -5.44
C ALA A 15 -6.23 8.94 -3.90
N GLY A 16 -7.32 8.58 -3.24
CA GLY A 16 -7.36 8.39 -1.80
C GLY A 16 -6.42 7.28 -1.33
N ALA A 17 -6.38 6.16 -2.04
CA ALA A 17 -5.46 5.05 -1.73
C ALA A 17 -3.99 5.46 -1.82
N VAL A 18 -3.61 6.24 -2.85
CA VAL A 18 -2.24 6.78 -2.99
C VAL A 18 -1.90 7.71 -1.83
N ALA A 19 -2.79 8.63 -1.46
CA ALA A 19 -2.57 9.54 -0.35
C ALA A 19 -2.38 8.78 0.98
N VAL A 20 -3.19 7.76 1.24
CA VAL A 20 -3.07 6.90 2.42
C VAL A 20 -1.75 6.12 2.41
N TYR A 21 -1.36 5.54 1.27
CA TYR A 21 -0.11 4.80 1.12
C TYR A 21 1.11 5.67 1.44
N VAL A 22 1.16 6.88 0.88
CA VAL A 22 2.27 7.83 1.10
C VAL A 22 2.30 8.32 2.55
N ALA A 23 1.14 8.57 3.16
CA ALA A 23 1.07 9.06 4.53
C ALA A 23 1.52 8.02 5.57
N TYR A 24 1.20 6.74 5.35
CA TYR A 24 1.38 5.67 6.34
C TYR A 24 2.37 4.58 5.88
N PRO A 25 2.01 3.60 5.01
CA PRO A 25 2.90 2.52 4.59
C PRO A 25 4.29 2.96 4.13
N HIS A 26 4.38 4.01 3.30
CA HIS A 26 5.66 4.47 2.76
C HIS A 26 6.64 4.92 3.84
N ARG A 27 6.13 5.35 5.01
CA ARG A 27 6.93 5.78 6.17
C ARG A 27 7.14 4.66 7.19
N GLY A 28 6.71 3.43 6.89
CA GLY A 28 6.69 2.32 7.84
C GLY A 28 5.65 2.47 8.96
N GLN A 29 4.71 3.42 8.84
CA GLN A 29 3.67 3.65 9.84
C GLN A 29 2.42 2.82 9.52
N ARG A 30 1.73 2.34 10.57
CA ARG A 30 0.46 1.61 10.41
C ARG A 30 -0.69 2.58 10.17
N ILE A 31 -1.63 2.20 9.30
CA ILE A 31 -2.84 2.98 9.04
C ILE A 31 -3.74 2.91 10.29
N PRO A 32 -4.10 4.05 10.92
CA PRO A 32 -4.73 4.08 12.25
C PRO A 32 -6.15 3.51 12.26
N VAL A 33 -6.87 3.63 11.14
CA VAL A 33 -8.28 3.24 11.03
C VAL A 33 -8.50 1.82 10.49
N VAL A 34 -7.46 1.20 9.91
CA VAL A 34 -7.55 -0.17 9.36
C VAL A 34 -6.30 -0.98 9.73
N PRO A 35 -6.11 -1.33 11.02
CA PRO A 35 -4.94 -2.08 11.47
C PRO A 35 -4.80 -3.44 10.76
N GLN A 36 -5.92 -4.10 10.45
CA GLN A 36 -5.96 -5.39 9.74
C GLN A 36 -5.31 -5.33 8.35
N LEU A 37 -5.39 -4.17 7.67
CA LEU A 37 -4.75 -3.98 6.36
C LEU A 37 -3.22 -3.89 6.50
N GLY A 38 -2.73 -3.31 7.60
CA GLY A 38 -1.32 -3.31 7.94
C GLY A 38 -0.78 -4.70 8.21
N ASP A 39 -1.55 -5.54 8.90
CA ASP A 39 -1.15 -6.94 9.19
C ASP A 39 -1.12 -7.79 7.92
N ALA A 40 -2.08 -7.63 7.01
CA ALA A 40 -2.09 -8.32 5.72
C ALA A 40 -0.91 -7.90 4.83
N MET A 41 -0.60 -6.59 4.76
CA MET A 41 0.55 -6.06 4.05
C MET A 41 1.87 -6.58 4.63
N ARG A 42 1.99 -6.61 5.97
CA ARG A 42 3.17 -7.14 6.65
C ARG A 42 3.39 -8.62 6.36
N LYS A 43 2.32 -9.42 6.41
CA LYS A 43 2.37 -10.84 6.04
C LYS A 43 2.78 -11.06 4.58
N GLY A 44 2.35 -10.18 3.68
CA GLY A 44 2.79 -10.20 2.28
C GLY A 44 4.29 -9.89 2.14
N VAL A 45 4.80 -8.88 2.85
CA VAL A 45 6.23 -8.53 2.88
C VAL A 45 7.07 -9.66 3.49
N ASP A 46 6.64 -10.23 4.62
CA ASP A 46 7.34 -11.33 5.30
C ASP A 46 7.41 -12.61 4.42
N SER A 47 6.51 -12.74 3.44
CA SER A 47 6.51 -13.86 2.49
C SER A 47 7.41 -13.65 1.27
N LEU A 48 7.90 -12.42 1.04
CA LEU A 48 8.83 -12.15 -0.05
C LEU A 48 10.23 -12.64 0.34
N PRO A 49 10.96 -13.30 -0.58
CA PRO A 49 12.37 -13.58 -0.35
C PRO A 49 13.11 -12.26 -0.14
N THR A 50 13.74 -12.11 1.01
CA THR A 50 14.64 -10.98 1.25
C THR A 50 15.82 -11.10 0.30
N LEU A 51 16.23 -10.00 -0.33
CA LEU A 51 17.49 -9.96 -1.07
C LEU A 51 18.61 -10.31 -0.09
N GLU A 52 19.26 -11.47 -0.27
CA GLU A 52 20.48 -11.78 0.46
C GLU A 52 21.56 -10.78 0.01
N ASP A 53 22.36 -10.32 0.97
CA ASP A 53 23.36 -9.24 0.93
C ASP A 53 24.54 -9.45 -0.05
N SER A 54 24.32 -10.18 -1.15
CA SER A 54 25.33 -10.56 -2.14
C SER A 54 25.76 -9.41 -3.07
N GLU A 55 25.21 -8.20 -2.90
CA GLU A 55 25.51 -7.03 -3.75
C GLU A 55 26.13 -5.84 -2.97
N SER A 56 26.62 -6.06 -1.75
CA SER A 56 27.33 -5.02 -0.97
C SER A 56 28.85 -4.96 -1.20
N ARG A 57 29.39 -5.73 -2.18
CA ARG A 57 30.83 -5.75 -2.48
C ARG A 57 31.10 -5.77 -4.00
N VAL A 58 31.01 -4.61 -4.63
CA VAL A 58 31.82 -4.25 -5.81
C VAL A 58 32.24 -2.79 -5.69
#